data_AF-A0A0L0F702-F1
#
_entry.id   AF-A0A0L0F702-F1
#
_cell.length_a   1.000
_cell.length_b   1.000
_cell.length_c   1.000
_cell.angle_alpha   90.00
_cell.angle_beta   90.00
_cell.angle_gamma   90.00
#
_symmetry.space_group_name_H-M   'P 1'
#
loop_
_entity.id
_entity.type
_entity.pdbx_description
1 polymer ?
#
loop_
_entity_poly.entity_id
_entity_poly.type
_entity_poly.pdbx_seq_one_letter_code
_entity_poly.pdbx_strand_id
1 'polypeptide(L)' 'MGGSCNRMRKFAAQIQESAGIKIPTGTALCDLSTTDRYSMYKVGNVLSIS' A
#
# COMPACT_ATOMS: atom_id res chain seq x y z
N MET A 1 -2.08 -1.29 -10.38
CA MET A 1 -3.52 -0.92 -10.42
C MET A 1 -4.34 -2.19 -10.40
N GLY A 2 -5.44 -2.28 -9.65
CA GLY A 2 -6.34 -3.44 -9.72
C GLY A 2 -7.59 -3.29 -8.87
N GLY A 3 -8.76 -3.63 -9.40
CA GLY A 3 -10.05 -3.18 -8.83
C GLY A 3 -10.48 -3.72 -7.46
N SER A 4 -9.65 -4.47 -6.73
CA SER A 4 -9.97 -4.91 -5.36
C SER A 4 -9.02 -4.26 -4.36
N CYS A 5 -9.57 -3.43 -3.46
CA CYS A 5 -8.81 -2.73 -2.41
C CYS A 5 -7.97 -3.70 -1.57
N ASN A 6 -8.56 -4.84 -1.18
CA ASN A 6 -7.87 -5.87 -0.40
C ASN A 6 -6.68 -6.49 -1.15
N ARG A 7 -6.79 -6.66 -2.47
CA ARG A 7 -5.69 -7.19 -3.29
C ARG A 7 -4.55 -6.18 -3.36
N MET A 8 -4.87 -4.90 -3.55
CA MET A 8 -3.86 -3.84 -3.66
C MET A 8 -3.19 -3.53 -2.33
N ARG A 9 -3.91 -3.68 -1.21
CA ARG A 9 -3.31 -3.63 0.14
C ARG A 9 -2.31 -4.77 0.36
N LYS A 10 -2.69 -6.02 0.05
CA LYS A 10 -1.80 -7.18 0.15
C LYS A 10 -0.57 -7.02 -0.74
N PHE A 11 -0.77 -6.55 -1.97
CA PHE A 11 0.31 -6.26 -2.91
C PHE A 11 1.30 -5.24 -2.33
N ALA A 12 0.80 -4.15 -1.75
CA ALA A 12 1.65 -3.13 -1.14
C ALA A 12 2.47 -3.70 0.05
N ALA A 13 1.87 -4.55 0.89
CA ALA A 13 2.57 -5.22 1.98
C ALA A 13 3.65 -6.20 1.47
N GLN A 14 3.36 -6.96 0.41
CA GLN A 14 4.34 -7.86 -0.21
C GLN A 14 5.51 -7.10 -0.84
N ILE A 15 5.25 -5.97 -1.50
CA ILE A 15 6.29 -5.09 -2.05
C ILE A 15 7.18 -4.56 -0.91
N GLN A 16 6.58 -4.16 0.20
CA GLN A 16 7.31 -3.64 1.36
C GLN A 16 8.30 -4.69 1.91
N GLU A 17 7.85 -5.93 2.06
CA GLU A 17 8.67 -7.06 2.53
C GLU A 17 9.77 -7.42 1.53
N SER A 18 9.41 -7.60 0.26
CA SER A 18 10.35 -8.00 -0.81
C SER A 18 11.39 -6.93 -1.13
N ALA A 19 11.04 -5.65 -1.05
CA ALA A 19 11.97 -4.55 -1.25
C ALA A 19 12.81 -4.22 0.00
N GLY A 20 12.57 -4.89 1.13
CA GLY A 20 13.29 -4.65 2.38
C GLY A 20 13.06 -3.26 2.97
N ILE A 21 11.93 -2.61 2.63
CA ILE A 21 11.62 -1.26 3.09
C ILE A 21 11.14 -1.35 4.53
N LYS A 22 11.99 -0.91 5.46
CA LYS A 22 11.66 -0.83 6.88
C LYS A 22 10.82 0.42 7.13
N ILE A 23 9.58 0.21 7.59
CA ILE A 23 8.79 1.30 8.15
C ILE A 23 9.32 1.60 9.56
N PRO A 24 9.38 2.87 9.98
CA PRO A 24 9.72 3.22 11.35
C PRO A 24 8.85 2.50 12.38
N THR A 25 9.42 2.15 13.52
CA THR A 25 8.70 1.49 14.62
C THR A 25 7.48 2.34 15.03
N GLY A 26 6.31 1.73 15.10
CA GLY A 26 5.05 2.42 15.42
C GLY A 26 4.31 3.00 14.21
N THR A 27 4.83 2.84 12.99
CA THR A 27 4.12 3.20 11.76
C THR A 27 3.67 1.96 10.99
N ALA A 28 2.57 2.09 10.25
CA ALA A 28 1.99 1.03 9.45
C ALA A 28 1.56 1.56 8.08
N LEU A 29 1.36 0.63 7.15
CA LEU A 29 0.89 0.92 5.80
C LEU A 29 -0.53 1.50 5.87
N CYS A 30 -0.69 2.76 5.45
CA CYS A 30 -1.93 3.52 5.56
C CYS A 30 -2.53 3.78 4.17
N ASP A 31 -3.86 3.82 4.12
CA ASP A 31 -4.58 4.26 2.92
C ASP A 31 -4.50 5.80 2.82
N LEU A 32 -4.07 6.28 1.65
CA LEU A 32 -3.92 7.70 1.33
C LEU A 32 -5.16 8.26 0.63
N SER A 33 -6.14 7.43 0.30
CA SER A 33 -7.34 7.90 -0.36
C SER A 33 -8.23 8.71 0.58
N THR A 34 -8.93 9.68 0.02
CA THR A 34 -9.93 10.50 0.73
C THR A 34 -11.35 9.94 0.58
N THR A 35 -11.55 9.01 -0.35
CA THR A 35 -12.85 8.40 -0.67
C THR A 35 -12.73 6.89 -0.74
N ASP A 36 -13.82 6.18 -0.47
CA ASP A 36 -13.95 4.72 -0.50
C ASP A 36 -13.87 4.09 -1.90
N ARG A 37 -13.99 4.89 -2.97
CA ARG A 37 -13.97 4.40 -4.37
C ARG A 37 -12.64 3.80 -4.80
N TYR A 38 -11.54 4.31 -4.27
CA TYR A 38 -10.19 3.87 -4.59
C TYR A 38 -9.37 3.82 -3.31
N SER A 39 -8.53 2.81 -3.15
CA SER A 39 -7.55 2.73 -2.05
C SER A 39 -6.15 2.96 -2.61
N MET A 40 -5.37 3.81 -1.96
CA MET A 40 -4.04 4.19 -2.40
C MET A 40 -3.02 3.92 -1.30
N TYR A 41 -1.99 3.13 -1.63
CA TYR A 41 -0.90 2.82 -0.73
C TYR A 41 0.43 3.18 -1.38
N LYS A 42 1.28 3.93 -0.68
CA LYS A 42 2.62 4.29 -1.15
C LYS A 42 3.67 3.51 -0.36
N VAL A 43 4.56 2.83 -1.08
CA VAL A 43 5.63 2.01 -0.50
C VAL A 43 6.93 2.32 -1.24
N GLY A 44 7.78 3.15 -0.63
CA GLY A 44 9.01 3.64 -1.29
C GLY A 44 8.71 4.28 -2.64
N ASN A 45 9.25 3.69 -3.71
CA ASN A 45 9.08 4.15 -5.09
C ASN A 45 7.88 3.49 -5.81
N VAL A 46 7.08 2.68 -5.12
CA VAL A 46 5.91 1.98 -5.68
C VAL A 46 4.63 2.63 -5.17
N LEU A 47 3.70 2.87 -6.09
CA LEU A 47 2.34 3.33 -5.80
C LEU A 47 1.33 2.24 -6.16
N SER A 48 0.62 1.75 -5.15
CA SER A 48 -0.41 0.73 -5.27
C SER A 48 -1.79 1.38 -5.18
N ILE A 49 -2.60 1.29 -6.23
CA ILE A 49 -3.94 1.86 -6.27
C ILE A 49 -4.93 0.76 -6.69
N SER A 50 -6.04 0.63 -5.98
CA SER A 50 -7.19 -0.15 -6.44
C SER A 50 -8.19 0.71 -7.15
#